data_AF-A0A439LL95-F1
#
_entry.id   AF-A0A439LL95-F1
#
_cell.length_a   1.000
_cell.length_b   1.000
_cell.length_c   1.000
_cell.angle_alpha   90.00
_cell.angle_beta   90.00
_cell.angle_gamma   90.00
#
_symmetry.space_group_name_H-M   'P 1'
#
loop_
_entity.id
_entity.type
_entity.pdbx_description
1 polymer ?
#
loop_
_entity_poly.entity_id
_entity_poly.type
_entity_poly.pdbx_seq_one_letter_code
_entity_poly.pdbx_strand_id
1 'polypeptide(L)'
;IRRFSDPQRLVAYLGLNPSVRQSGEGPAYHGRITKQGRGHARGMLVEAAWAAVRSPGPLRAFYKRIASRRGKHIAAVATARKLAMIIWHMLSKDADYIWARPALLARKFRSVELRAGLPTSHARRGTAFDYNIPAKRAEERSRIEKAEAAYAAATSRWRTRPERPKAVEKDAE
;
A
#
# COMPACT_ATOMS: atom_id res chain seq x y z
N ILE A 1 18.66 -0.99 -0.50
CA ILE A 1 17.63 -1.69 -1.31
C ILE A 1 18.22 -2.61 -2.39
N ARG A 2 19.38 -2.24 -2.97
CA ARG A 2 20.09 -2.95 -4.06
C ARG A 2 20.37 -4.45 -3.83
N ARG A 3 20.39 -4.94 -2.59
CA ARG A 3 20.53 -6.38 -2.26
C ARG A 3 19.35 -7.25 -2.71
N PHE A 4 18.20 -6.64 -3.05
CA PHE A 4 17.00 -7.35 -3.52
C PHE A 4 16.77 -7.00 -4.99
N SER A 5 16.86 -8.00 -5.87
CA SER A 5 16.67 -7.81 -7.32
C SER A 5 15.23 -7.49 -7.72
N ASP A 6 14.24 -7.86 -6.90
CA ASP A 6 12.82 -7.62 -7.14
C ASP A 6 12.10 -7.33 -5.81
N PRO A 7 11.04 -6.49 -5.77
CA PRO A 7 10.25 -6.20 -4.58
C PRO A 7 9.68 -7.45 -3.88
N GLN A 8 9.38 -8.53 -4.60
CA GLN A 8 8.91 -9.78 -4.01
C GLN A 8 9.98 -10.41 -3.10
N ARG A 9 11.27 -10.28 -3.43
CA ARG A 9 12.35 -10.76 -2.56
C ARG A 9 12.41 -9.99 -1.24
N LEU A 10 12.16 -8.67 -1.28
CA LEU A 10 12.03 -7.87 -0.05
C LEU A 10 10.83 -8.33 0.79
N VAL A 11 9.68 -8.54 0.15
CA VAL A 11 8.46 -9.01 0.82
C VAL A 11 8.67 -10.39 1.48
N ALA A 12 9.33 -11.31 0.78
CA ALA A 12 9.68 -12.64 1.29
C ALA A 12 10.67 -12.54 2.46
N TYR A 13 11.70 -11.71 2.35
CA TYR A 13 12.66 -11.46 3.42
C TYR A 13 12.01 -10.92 4.71
N LEU A 14 10.96 -10.11 4.56
CA LEU A 14 10.16 -9.58 5.68
C LEU A 14 9.04 -10.53 6.15
N GLY A 15 8.88 -11.68 5.50
CA GLY A 15 7.89 -12.70 5.84
C GLY A 15 6.44 -12.23 5.68
N LEU A 16 6.18 -11.31 4.75
CA LEU A 16 4.86 -10.73 4.45
C LEU A 16 4.13 -11.47 3.31
N ASN A 17 4.81 -12.38 2.62
CA ASN A 17 4.21 -13.24 1.60
C ASN A 17 3.36 -14.34 2.24
N PRO A 18 2.22 -14.71 1.63
CA PRO A 18 1.50 -15.93 2.02
C PRO A 18 2.40 -17.15 1.78
N SER A 19 2.29 -18.16 2.65
CA SER A 19 2.89 -19.47 2.41
C SER A 19 2.19 -20.14 1.24
N VAL A 20 2.98 -20.85 0.43
CA VAL A 20 2.48 -21.61 -0.72
C VAL A 20 2.75 -23.08 -0.46
N ARG A 21 1.74 -23.93 -0.64
CA ARG A 21 1.88 -25.39 -0.67
C ARG A 21 1.28 -25.88 -1.98
N GLN A 22 2.10 -26.54 -2.79
CA GLN A 22 1.69 -27.14 -4.04
C GLN A 22 2.42 -28.48 -4.16
N SER A 23 1.64 -29.56 -4.18
CA SER A 23 2.12 -30.92 -4.42
C SER A 23 1.30 -31.50 -5.57
N GLY A 24 1.95 -32.08 -6.57
CA GLY A 24 1.29 -32.54 -7.81
C GLY A 24 0.87 -31.39 -8.72
N GLU A 25 0.02 -31.71 -9.71
CA GLU A 25 -0.40 -30.77 -10.78
C GLU A 25 -1.55 -29.83 -10.37
N GLY A 26 -2.06 -29.97 -9.15
CA GLY A 26 -3.16 -29.17 -8.64
C GLY A 26 -2.83 -27.68 -8.42
N PRO A 27 -3.85 -26.82 -8.30
CA PRO A 27 -3.66 -25.39 -8.00
C PRO A 27 -2.94 -25.16 -6.67
N ALA A 28 -2.03 -24.18 -6.65
CA ALA A 28 -1.27 -23.80 -5.46
C ALA A 28 -2.15 -23.31 -4.30
N TYR A 29 -2.05 -23.96 -3.14
CA TYR A 29 -2.71 -23.53 -1.91
C TYR A 29 -1.95 -22.38 -1.25
N HIS A 30 -2.65 -21.29 -0.93
CA HIS A 30 -2.08 -20.11 -0.29
C HIS A 30 -2.59 -19.98 1.16
N GLY A 31 -1.67 -20.08 2.12
CA GLY A 31 -1.95 -20.08 3.56
C GLY A 31 -1.67 -18.75 4.27
N ARG A 32 -1.32 -18.84 5.55
CA ARG A 32 -0.92 -17.70 6.40
C ARG A 32 0.40 -17.09 5.88
N ILE A 33 0.73 -15.88 6.31
CA ILE A 33 2.04 -15.31 6.00
C ILE A 33 3.17 -16.18 6.57
N THR A 34 4.30 -16.21 5.88
CA THR A 34 5.45 -17.06 6.25
C THR A 34 6.09 -16.66 7.59
N LYS A 35 5.96 -15.38 7.99
CA LYS A 35 6.58 -14.80 9.19
C LYS A 35 8.11 -14.91 9.26
N GLN A 36 8.77 -15.27 8.17
CA GLN A 36 10.23 -15.32 8.09
C GLN A 36 10.87 -13.94 8.32
N GLY A 37 12.15 -13.93 8.72
CA GLY A 37 12.91 -12.71 8.97
C GLY A 37 12.52 -11.95 10.24
N ARG A 38 12.88 -10.67 10.31
CA ARG A 38 12.76 -9.84 11.52
C ARG A 38 11.30 -9.46 11.82
N GLY A 39 10.74 -10.01 12.89
CA GLY A 39 9.37 -9.72 13.34
C GLY A 39 9.10 -8.24 13.64
N HIS A 40 10.09 -7.53 14.22
CA HIS A 40 9.95 -6.10 14.53
C HIS A 40 9.76 -5.23 13.27
N ALA A 41 10.53 -5.49 12.21
CA ALA A 41 10.39 -4.76 10.94
C ALA A 41 9.01 -4.99 10.31
N ARG A 42 8.50 -6.23 10.39
CA ARG A 42 7.15 -6.56 9.96
C ARG A 42 6.09 -5.84 10.80
N GLY A 43 6.25 -5.79 12.12
CA GLY A 43 5.36 -5.04 13.01
C GLY A 43 5.28 -3.56 12.64
N MET A 44 6.43 -2.91 12.46
CA MET A 44 6.48 -1.50 12.04
C MET A 44 5.80 -1.26 10.69
N LEU A 45 5.94 -2.18 9.72
CA LEU A 45 5.24 -2.07 8.44
C LEU A 45 3.72 -2.23 8.56
N VAL A 46 3.25 -3.06 9.49
CA VAL A 46 1.81 -3.20 9.77
C VAL A 46 1.27 -1.93 10.43
N GLU A 47 1.99 -1.35 11.39
CA GLU A 47 1.63 -0.05 11.97
C GLU A 47 1.63 1.08 10.93
N ALA A 48 2.64 1.10 10.06
CA ALA A 48 2.68 2.03 8.93
C ALA A 48 1.49 1.82 7.98
N ALA A 49 1.06 0.58 7.76
CA ALA A 49 -0.14 0.27 6.98
C ALA A 49 -1.40 0.84 7.64
N TRP A 50 -1.56 0.66 8.96
CA TRP A 50 -2.67 1.27 9.71
C TRP A 50 -2.68 2.79 9.60
N ALA A 51 -1.51 3.43 9.70
CA ALA A 51 -1.40 4.87 9.52
C ALA A 51 -1.74 5.31 8.08
N ALA A 52 -1.25 4.58 7.07
CA ALA A 52 -1.47 4.90 5.67
C ALA A 52 -2.95 4.85 5.28
N VAL A 53 -3.70 3.84 5.77
CA VAL A 53 -5.11 3.66 5.39
C VAL A 53 -6.07 4.68 6.02
N ARG A 54 -5.62 5.46 7.01
CA ARG A 54 -6.40 6.58 7.57
C ARG A 54 -6.45 7.78 6.62
N SER A 55 -5.46 7.92 5.74
CA SER A 55 -5.44 8.97 4.72
C SER A 55 -6.18 8.50 3.47
N PRO A 56 -6.87 9.40 2.76
CA PRO A 56 -7.46 9.05 1.47
C PRO A 56 -6.38 8.60 0.49
N GLY A 57 -6.77 7.77 -0.48
CA GLY A 57 -5.91 7.38 -1.60
C GLY A 57 -6.00 5.89 -1.98
N PRO A 58 -5.27 5.47 -3.03
CA PRO A 58 -5.37 4.11 -3.57
C PRO A 58 -5.04 2.99 -2.58
N LEU A 59 -4.17 3.23 -1.59
CA LEU A 59 -3.88 2.26 -0.54
C LEU A 59 -5.07 2.03 0.39
N ARG A 60 -5.85 3.07 0.69
CA ARG A 60 -7.08 2.98 1.48
C ARG A 60 -8.17 2.21 0.72
N ALA A 61 -8.36 2.48 -0.57
CA ALA A 61 -9.28 1.69 -1.40
C ALA A 61 -8.86 0.21 -1.48
N PHE A 62 -7.56 -0.06 -1.66
CA PHE A 62 -7.03 -1.43 -1.60
C PHE A 62 -7.34 -2.11 -0.27
N TYR A 63 -7.04 -1.44 0.86
CA TYR A 63 -7.34 -1.95 2.19
C TYR A 63 -8.83 -2.25 2.37
N LYS A 64 -9.72 -1.30 2.05
CA LYS A 64 -11.18 -1.48 2.18
C LYS A 64 -11.68 -2.71 1.42
N ARG A 65 -11.20 -2.91 0.18
CA ARG A 65 -11.58 -4.05 -0.67
C ARG A 65 -11.10 -5.41 -0.12
N ILE A 66 -9.98 -5.45 0.58
CA ILE A 66 -9.53 -6.69 1.25
C ILE A 66 -10.30 -6.86 2.57
N ALA A 67 -10.50 -5.77 3.31
CA ALA A 67 -11.14 -5.79 4.63
C ALA A 67 -12.59 -6.28 4.54
N SER A 68 -13.32 -5.87 3.50
CA SER A 68 -14.70 -6.34 3.26
C SER A 68 -14.81 -7.84 2.99
N ARG A 69 -13.73 -8.50 2.52
CA ARG A 69 -13.75 -9.92 2.14
C ARG A 69 -13.05 -10.84 3.15
N ARG A 70 -12.04 -10.33 3.85
CA ARG A 70 -11.14 -11.14 4.70
C ARG A 70 -10.90 -10.55 6.09
N GLY A 71 -11.57 -9.46 6.43
CA GLY A 71 -11.42 -8.79 7.72
C GLY A 71 -10.24 -7.82 7.79
N LYS A 72 -10.29 -6.96 8.83
CA LYS A 72 -9.43 -5.78 8.98
C LYS A 72 -7.94 -6.15 9.17
N HIS A 73 -7.64 -7.14 10.00
CA HIS A 73 -6.24 -7.53 10.27
C HIS A 73 -5.55 -8.12 9.04
N ILE A 74 -6.25 -8.97 8.27
CA ILE A 74 -5.69 -9.53 7.02
C ILE A 74 -5.47 -8.41 6.00
N ALA A 75 -6.40 -7.46 5.91
CA ALA A 75 -6.25 -6.30 5.04
C ALA A 75 -5.05 -5.42 5.44
N ALA A 76 -4.81 -5.20 6.74
CA ALA A 76 -3.65 -4.43 7.21
C ALA A 76 -2.33 -5.10 6.79
N VAL A 77 -2.20 -6.43 6.96
CA VAL A 77 -1.03 -7.19 6.52
C VAL A 77 -0.86 -7.16 5.01
N ALA A 78 -1.95 -7.29 4.24
CA ALA A 78 -1.91 -7.17 2.78
C ALA A 78 -1.47 -5.77 2.33
N THR A 79 -1.91 -4.72 3.03
CA THR A 79 -1.48 -3.34 2.78
C THR A 79 -0.02 -3.14 3.17
N ALA A 80 0.45 -3.73 4.26
CA ALA A 80 1.87 -3.72 4.65
C ALA A 80 2.76 -4.36 3.57
N ARG A 81 2.34 -5.49 3.00
CA ARG A 81 2.99 -6.09 1.83
C ARG A 81 3.04 -5.12 0.65
N LYS A 82 1.92 -4.47 0.33
CA LYS A 82 1.86 -3.50 -0.79
C LYS A 82 2.75 -2.28 -0.53
N LEU A 83 2.81 -1.80 0.72
CA LEU A 83 3.70 -0.73 1.14
C LEU A 83 5.18 -1.11 0.99
N ALA A 84 5.57 -2.32 1.38
CA ALA A 84 6.94 -2.80 1.19
C ALA A 84 7.35 -2.78 -0.30
N MET A 85 6.45 -3.17 -1.21
CA MET A 85 6.71 -3.09 -2.65
C MET A 85 6.84 -1.64 -3.14
N ILE A 86 5.98 -0.74 -2.67
CA ILE A 86 6.07 0.70 -2.99
C ILE A 86 7.39 1.28 -2.51
N ILE A 87 7.79 1.01 -1.27
CA ILE A 87 9.06 1.46 -0.68
C ILE A 87 10.24 0.97 -1.53
N TRP A 88 10.22 -0.30 -1.95
CA TRP A 88 11.26 -0.82 -2.84
C TRP A 88 11.32 -0.04 -4.15
N HIS A 89 10.18 0.22 -4.81
CA HIS A 89 10.18 0.97 -6.07
C HIS A 89 10.63 2.42 -5.91
N MET A 90 10.22 3.10 -4.83
CA MET A 90 10.64 4.47 -4.55
C MET A 90 12.15 4.55 -4.36
N LEU A 91 12.72 3.65 -3.54
CA LEU A 91 14.15 3.63 -3.25
C LEU A 91 15.00 3.13 -4.42
N SER A 92 14.47 2.24 -5.26
CA SER A 92 15.21 1.70 -6.41
C SER A 92 15.19 2.64 -7.61
N LYS A 93 14.13 3.44 -7.79
CA LYS A 93 13.96 4.37 -8.92
C LYS A 93 14.25 5.83 -8.57
N ASP A 94 14.63 6.09 -7.32
CA ASP A 94 14.79 7.45 -6.78
C ASP A 94 13.58 8.34 -7.12
N ALA A 95 12.39 7.81 -6.85
CA ALA A 95 11.14 8.42 -7.27
C ALA A 95 10.19 8.56 -6.07
N ASP A 96 9.51 9.71 -6.03
CA ASP A 96 8.53 10.00 -5.00
C ASP A 96 7.25 9.18 -5.16
N TYR A 97 6.52 9.05 -4.05
CA TYR A 97 5.20 8.43 -4.08
C TYR A 97 4.22 9.31 -4.87
N ILE A 98 3.66 8.75 -5.94
CA ILE A 98 2.79 9.45 -6.89
C ILE A 98 1.60 10.18 -6.22
N TRP A 99 1.05 9.59 -5.16
CA TRP A 99 -0.12 10.14 -4.45
C TRP A 99 0.26 10.86 -3.15
N ALA A 100 1.49 11.39 -3.09
CA ALA A 100 1.93 12.26 -2.01
C ALA A 100 1.18 13.60 -2.04
N ARG A 101 1.16 14.26 -0.89
CA ARG A 101 0.64 15.63 -0.71
C ARG A 101 1.84 16.57 -0.55
N PRO A 102 2.28 17.28 -1.61
CA PRO A 102 3.55 18.02 -1.59
C PRO A 102 3.66 19.00 -0.42
N ALA A 103 2.61 19.76 -0.12
CA ALA A 103 2.61 20.73 0.96
C ALA A 103 2.71 20.06 2.35
N LEU A 104 1.96 18.97 2.56
CA LEU A 104 2.04 18.19 3.80
C LEU A 104 3.41 17.52 3.95
N LEU A 105 3.97 17.01 2.86
CA LEU A 105 5.28 16.37 2.83
C LEU A 105 6.38 17.38 3.17
N ALA A 106 6.38 18.54 2.51
CA ALA A 106 7.30 19.64 2.80
C ALA A 106 7.21 20.10 4.27
N ARG A 107 5.99 20.21 4.82
CA ARG A 107 5.81 20.52 6.25
C ARG A 107 6.43 19.46 7.17
N LYS A 108 6.27 18.17 6.84
CA LYS A 108 6.83 17.07 7.64
C LYS A 108 8.36 17.05 7.56
N PHE A 109 8.93 17.18 6.37
CA PHE A 109 10.38 17.28 6.20
C PHE A 109 10.93 18.47 6.97
N ARG A 110 10.27 19.64 6.87
CA ARG A 110 10.68 20.82 7.62
C ARG A 110 10.68 20.59 9.14
N SER A 111 9.70 19.86 9.66
CA SER A 111 9.67 19.49 11.09
C SER A 111 10.86 18.60 11.49
N VAL A 112 11.25 17.66 10.62
CA VAL A 112 12.42 16.80 10.83
C VAL A 112 13.72 17.60 10.76
N GLU A 113 13.86 18.49 9.78
CA GLU A 113 15.02 19.37 9.63
C GLU A 113 15.27 20.22 10.87
N LEU A 114 14.21 20.85 11.40
CA LEU A 114 14.31 21.67 12.60
C LEU A 114 14.72 20.85 13.82
N ARG A 115 14.22 19.62 13.96
CA ARG A 115 14.65 18.68 15.03
C ARG A 115 16.09 18.21 14.87
N ALA A 116 16.60 18.20 13.64
CA ALA A 116 18.00 17.90 13.33
C ALA A 116 18.94 19.10 13.54
N GLY A 117 18.42 20.26 13.97
CA GLY A 117 19.22 21.45 14.26
C GLY A 117 19.47 22.39 13.06
N LEU A 118 18.80 22.17 11.92
CA LEU A 118 18.90 23.09 10.78
C LEU A 118 18.28 24.45 11.12
N PRO A 119 18.83 25.56 10.60
CA PRO A 119 18.40 26.90 10.96
C PRO A 119 16.96 27.18 10.54
N THR A 120 16.27 28.00 11.34
CA THR A 120 14.97 28.54 10.99
C THR A 120 15.13 29.56 9.86
N SER A 121 14.44 29.35 8.73
CA SER A 121 14.36 30.35 7.66
C SER A 121 13.00 31.01 7.72
N HIS A 122 12.97 32.28 8.14
CA HIS A 122 11.76 33.11 8.21
C HIS A 122 11.56 33.97 6.95
N ALA A 123 12.57 34.06 6.09
CA ALA A 123 12.62 35.03 5.00
C ALA A 123 11.73 34.69 3.79
N ARG A 124 11.31 33.43 3.59
CA ARG A 124 10.52 33.01 2.43
C ARG A 124 9.41 32.04 2.81
N ARG A 125 8.19 32.32 2.34
CA ARG A 125 7.05 31.36 2.39
C ARG A 125 7.33 30.25 1.38
N GLY A 126 7.97 29.18 1.84
CA GLY A 126 8.27 28.00 1.02
C GLY A 126 7.10 27.03 0.86
N THR A 127 7.34 25.91 0.17
CA THR A 127 6.36 24.83 -0.06
C THR A 127 5.75 24.25 1.22
N ALA A 128 6.46 24.31 2.36
CA ALA A 128 5.93 23.90 3.65
C ALA A 128 4.81 24.84 4.16
N PHE A 129 4.86 26.12 3.82
CA PHE A 129 3.84 27.11 4.18
C PHE A 129 2.53 26.86 3.43
N ASP A 130 2.59 26.30 2.22
CA ASP A 130 1.40 25.97 1.42
C ASP A 130 0.41 25.07 2.15
N TYR A 131 0.88 24.28 3.11
CA TYR A 131 0.00 23.44 3.93
C TYR A 131 -0.94 24.29 4.81
N ASN A 132 -0.54 25.50 5.18
CA ASN A 132 -1.38 26.39 5.98
C ASN A 132 -2.53 26.98 5.16
N ILE A 133 -2.43 26.96 3.82
CA ILE A 133 -3.46 27.47 2.91
C ILE A 133 -4.60 26.44 2.79
N PRO A 134 -5.83 26.73 3.26
CA PRO A 134 -6.93 25.77 3.23
C PRO A 134 -7.30 25.31 1.81
N ALA A 135 -7.28 26.22 0.84
CA ALA A 135 -7.58 25.92 -0.56
C ALA A 135 -6.61 24.88 -1.15
N LYS A 136 -5.29 25.07 -0.98
CA LYS A 136 -4.27 24.09 -1.42
C LYS A 136 -4.46 22.74 -0.75
N ARG A 137 -4.74 22.72 0.57
CA ARG A 137 -5.02 21.45 1.28
C ARG A 137 -6.24 20.72 0.72
N ALA A 138 -7.31 21.44 0.38
CA ALA A 138 -8.52 20.89 -0.18
C ALA A 138 -8.29 20.34 -1.61
N GLU A 139 -7.55 21.09 -2.42
CA GLU A 139 -7.16 20.69 -3.78
C GLU A 139 -6.34 19.39 -3.77
N GLU A 140 -5.25 19.34 -2.99
CA GLU A 140 -4.43 18.13 -2.85
C GLU A 140 -5.25 16.93 -2.38
N ARG A 141 -6.16 17.16 -1.42
CA ARG A 141 -7.03 16.12 -0.88
C ARG A 141 -8.00 15.62 -1.95
N SER A 142 -8.63 16.53 -2.71
CA SER A 142 -9.56 16.19 -3.80
C SER A 142 -8.87 15.36 -4.89
N ARG A 143 -7.63 15.71 -5.28
CA ARG A 143 -6.84 14.92 -6.24
C ARG A 143 -6.64 13.47 -5.77
N ILE A 144 -6.34 13.29 -4.49
CA ILE A 144 -6.11 11.97 -3.92
C ILE A 144 -7.41 11.19 -3.74
N GLU A 145 -8.51 11.86 -3.40
CA GLU A 145 -9.84 11.25 -3.32
C GLU A 145 -10.32 10.79 -4.71
N LYS A 146 -10.08 11.59 -5.76
CA LYS A 146 -10.30 11.16 -7.15
C LYS A 146 -9.47 9.92 -7.51
N ALA A 147 -8.21 9.86 -7.08
CA ALA A 147 -7.36 8.69 -7.29
C ALA A 147 -7.84 7.45 -6.49
N GLU A 148 -8.34 7.64 -5.26
CA GLU A 148 -8.99 6.57 -4.47
C GLU A 148 -10.21 6.02 -5.22
N ALA A 149 -11.08 6.90 -5.73
CA ALA A 149 -12.26 6.54 -6.48
C ALA A 149 -11.92 5.82 -7.79
N ALA A 150 -10.94 6.32 -8.55
CA ALA A 150 -10.46 5.69 -9.77
C ALA A 150 -9.90 4.28 -9.51
N TYR A 151 -9.13 4.11 -8.44
CA TYR A 151 -8.63 2.79 -8.02
C TYR A 151 -9.79 1.84 -7.66
N ALA A 152 -10.77 2.33 -6.90
CA ALA A 152 -11.94 1.55 -6.52
C ALA A 152 -12.75 1.10 -7.75
N ALA A 153 -12.99 2.01 -8.70
CA ALA A 153 -13.69 1.71 -9.95
C ALA A 153 -12.91 0.72 -10.84
N ALA A 154 -11.59 0.87 -10.96
CA ALA A 154 -10.78 -0.06 -11.74
C ALA A 154 -10.77 -1.47 -11.14
N THR A 155 -10.78 -1.58 -9.81
CA THR A 155 -10.70 -2.87 -9.12
C THR A 155 -12.06 -3.51 -8.80
N SER A 156 -13.18 -2.79 -8.96
CA SER A 156 -14.52 -3.37 -8.78
C SER A 156 -14.83 -4.43 -9.85
N ARG A 157 -14.28 -4.26 -11.05
CA ARG A 157 -14.46 -5.18 -12.18
C ARG A 157 -13.61 -6.46 -12.10
N TRP A 158 -12.68 -6.54 -11.14
CA TRP A 158 -11.82 -7.71 -10.97
C TRP A 158 -12.63 -8.88 -10.38
N ARG A 159 -13.21 -9.72 -11.25
CA ARG A 159 -13.90 -10.96 -10.88
C ARG A 159 -12.92 -11.92 -10.19
N THR A 160 -13.34 -12.52 -9.07
CA THR A 160 -12.46 -13.37 -8.23
C THR A 160 -12.57 -14.86 -8.51
N ARG A 161 -13.45 -15.30 -9.41
CA ARG A 161 -13.56 -16.70 -9.85
C ARG A 161 -14.19 -16.75 -11.24
N PRO A 162 -13.66 -17.53 -12.21
CA PRO A 162 -14.46 -17.91 -13.36
C PRO A 162 -15.68 -18.71 -12.87
N GLU A 163 -16.84 -18.49 -13.49
CA GLU A 163 -18.02 -19.31 -13.23
C GLU A 163 -17.65 -20.77 -13.50
N ARG A 164 -18.01 -21.68 -12.58
CA ARG A 164 -17.91 -23.12 -12.88
C ARG A 164 -18.84 -23.39 -14.05
N PRO A 165 -18.39 -24.05 -15.14
CA PRO A 165 -19.32 -24.48 -16.18
C PRO A 165 -20.44 -25.29 -15.52
N LYS A 166 -21.70 -24.96 -15.85
CA LYS A 166 -22.86 -25.72 -15.39
C LYS A 166 -22.64 -27.17 -15.83
N ALA A 167 -22.88 -28.12 -14.93
CA ALA A 167 -22.80 -29.53 -15.28
C ALA A 167 -23.74 -29.76 -16.47
N VAL A 168 -23.21 -30.29 -17.56
CA VAL A 168 -24.01 -30.71 -18.71
C VAL A 168 -24.93 -31.81 -18.16
N GLU A 169 -26.22 -31.54 -18.17
CA GLU A 169 -27.26 -32.52 -17.84
C GLU A 169 -27.07 -33.66 -18.85
N LYS A 170 -26.65 -34.83 -18.36
CA LYS A 170 -26.62 -36.02 -19.20
C LYS A 170 -28.07 -36.41 -19.41
N ASP A 171 -28.59 -36.11 -20.58
CA ASP A 171 -29.87 -36.67 -21.03
C ASP A 171 -29.78 -38.20 -20.90
N ALA A 172 -30.67 -38.76 -20.09
CA ALA A 172 -30.81 -40.19 -19.92
C ALA A 172 -31.62 -40.73 -21.11
N GLU A 173 -30.95 -41.44 -22.01
CA GLU A 173 -31.54 -42.32 -23.03
C GLU A 173 -31.66 -43.75 -22.51
#